data_AF-A0A6B3EDZ8-F1
#
_entry.id   AF-A0A6B3EDZ8-F1
#
_cell.length_a   1.000
_cell.length_b   1.000
_cell.length_c   1.000
_cell.angle_alpha   90.00
_cell.angle_beta   90.00
_cell.angle_gamma   90.00
#
_symmetry.space_group_name_H-M   'P 1'
#
loop_
_entity.id
_entity.type
_entity.pdbx_description
1 polymer ?
#
loop_
_entity_poly.entity_id
_entity_poly.type
_entity_poly.pdbx_seq_one_letter_code
_entity_poly.pdbx_strand_id
1 'polypeptide(L)'
;QKITSKLSHLQAEVRKAEGLRGRIDDLGVLFELAADEGDADTQEEAEQELAAVRKALDEMEVRTLLSGEYDSREAVVTIRAEAGGVDASDFAERLQRMYLR
;
A
#
# COMPACT_ATOMS: atom_id res chain seq x y z
N GLN A 1 12.70 -24.73 8.06
CA GLN A 1 12.48 -23.93 6.84
C GLN A 1 11.26 -23.00 6.94
N LYS A 2 10.04 -23.49 7.19
CA LYS A 2 8.82 -22.65 7.25
C LYS A 2 8.87 -21.52 8.30
N ILE A 3 9.39 -21.79 9.50
CA ILE A 3 9.53 -20.79 10.57
C ILE A 3 10.56 -19.71 10.19
N THR A 4 11.71 -20.11 9.62
CA THR A 4 12.76 -19.18 9.19
C THR A 4 12.27 -18.23 8.08
N SER A 5 11.49 -18.74 7.13
CA SER A 5 10.86 -17.91 6.09
C SER A 5 9.85 -16.93 6.70
N LYS A 6 8.95 -17.39 7.58
CA LYS A 6 7.99 -16.52 8.26
C LYS A 6 8.68 -15.42 9.08
N LEU A 7 9.74 -15.77 9.81
CA LEU A 7 10.53 -14.83 10.58
C LEU A 7 11.18 -13.78 9.67
N SER A 8 11.76 -14.20 8.54
CA SER A 8 12.39 -13.29 7.57
C SER A 8 11.38 -12.30 6.98
N HIS A 9 10.16 -12.76 6.66
CA HIS A 9 9.08 -11.89 6.18
C HIS A 9 8.67 -10.85 7.23
N LEU A 10 8.37 -11.29 8.46
CA LEU A 10 7.99 -10.37 9.54
C LEU A 10 9.10 -9.36 9.86
N GLN A 11 10.37 -9.80 9.88
CA GLN A 11 11.50 -8.90 10.08
C GLN A 11 11.65 -7.89 8.94
N ALA A 12 11.34 -8.27 7.70
CA ALA A 12 11.37 -7.35 6.57
C ALA A 12 10.25 -6.29 6.67
N GLU A 13 9.07 -6.67 7.17
CA GLU A 13 7.98 -5.73 7.43
C GLU A 13 8.34 -4.75 8.55
N VAL A 14 8.86 -5.24 9.67
CA VAL A 14 9.31 -4.40 10.79
C VAL A 14 10.38 -3.41 10.32
N ARG A 15 11.42 -3.88 9.62
CA ARG A 15 12.48 -2.99 9.10
C ARG A 15 11.93 -1.91 8.16
N LYS A 16 10.93 -2.23 7.34
CA LYS A 16 10.29 -1.24 6.46
C LYS A 16 9.54 -0.18 7.27
N ALA A 17 8.78 -0.60 8.28
CA ALA A 17 8.04 0.32 9.14
C ALA A 17 8.98 1.23 9.94
N GLU A 18 10.03 0.66 10.53
CA GLU A 18 11.06 1.41 11.25
C GLU A 18 11.80 2.40 10.34
N GLY A 19 12.16 1.97 9.12
CA GLY A 19 12.80 2.84 8.13
C GLY A 19 11.90 4.00 7.69
N LEU A 20 10.61 3.74 7.47
CA LEU A 20 9.65 4.79 7.10
C LEU A 20 9.45 5.79 8.23
N ARG A 21 9.40 5.31 9.48
CA ARG A 21 9.34 6.17 10.66
C ARG A 21 10.56 7.09 10.75
N GLY A 22 11.77 6.53 10.59
CA GLY A 22 12.99 7.33 10.58
C GLY A 22 12.96 8.44 9.53
N ARG A 23 12.53 8.12 8.31
CA ARG A 23 12.37 9.14 7.24
C ARG A 23 11.37 10.23 7.59
N ILE A 24 10.28 9.91 8.29
CA ILE A 24 9.31 10.91 8.75
C ILE A 24 9.92 11.83 9.81
N ASP A 25 10.68 11.26 10.74
CA ASP A 25 11.37 12.02 11.77
C ASP A 25 12.43 12.95 11.14
N ASP A 26 13.23 12.44 10.20
CA ASP A 26 14.25 13.18 9.45
C ASP A 26 13.63 14.30 8.60
N LEU A 27 12.46 14.05 7.98
CA LEU A 27 11.74 15.03 7.19
C LEU A 27 11.27 16.22 8.04
N GLY A 28 10.86 15.98 9.29
CA GLY A 28 10.54 17.05 10.23
C GLY A 28 11.74 17.98 10.47
N VAL A 29 12.91 17.39 10.72
CA VAL A 29 14.17 18.14 10.91
C VAL A 29 14.54 18.91 9.64
N LEU A 30 14.33 18.34 8.46
CA LEU A 30 14.65 19.01 7.19
C LEU A 30 13.79 20.26 6.96
N PHE A 31 12.48 20.20 7.28
CA PHE A 31 11.61 21.37 7.23
C PHE A 31 11.96 22.43 8.27
N GLU A 32 12.37 22.02 9.48
CA GLU A 32 12.86 22.96 10.50
C GLU A 32 14.12 23.70 10.01
N LEU A 33 15.08 22.97 9.43
CA LEU A 33 16.30 23.56 8.87
C LEU A 33 16.01 24.53 7.73
N ALA A 34 15.15 24.14 6.80
CA ALA A 34 14.75 25.00 5.68
C ALA A 34 14.09 26.30 6.17
N ALA A 35 13.24 26.21 7.20
CA ALA A 35 12.55 27.36 7.78
C ALA A 35 13.51 28.30 8.53
N ASP A 36 14.44 27.75 9.31
CA ASP A 36 15.40 28.52 10.10
C ASP A 36 16.43 29.24 9.21
N GLU A 37 16.87 28.61 8.12
CA GLU A 37 17.87 29.16 7.20
C GLU A 37 17.23 29.98 6.05
N GLY A 38 15.91 29.87 5.85
CA GLY A 38 15.21 30.48 4.72
C GLY A 38 15.68 29.92 3.37
N ASP A 39 16.12 28.66 3.36
CA ASP A 39 16.71 28.01 2.19
C ASP A 39 15.62 27.34 1.32
N ALA A 40 15.36 27.95 0.17
CA ALA A 40 14.38 27.48 -0.79
C ALA A 40 14.76 26.13 -1.43
N ASP A 41 16.06 25.84 -1.59
CA ASP A 41 16.51 24.59 -2.20
C ASP A 41 16.29 23.43 -1.23
N THR A 42 16.62 23.64 0.06
CA THR A 42 16.34 22.66 1.13
C THR A 42 14.82 22.45 1.32
N GLN A 43 14.01 23.52 1.20
CA GLN A 43 12.56 23.41 1.23
C GLN A 43 12.03 22.54 0.07
N GLU A 44 12.54 22.72 -1.15
CA GLU A 44 12.14 21.91 -2.29
C GLU A 44 12.53 20.43 -2.11
N GLU A 45 13.72 20.15 -1.57
CA GLU A 45 14.16 18.80 -1.24
C GLU A 45 13.21 18.13 -0.22
N ALA A 46 12.80 18.88 0.81
CA ALA A 46 11.83 18.40 1.81
C ALA A 46 10.47 18.08 1.18
N GLU A 47 9.98 18.90 0.26
CA GLU A 47 8.71 18.65 -0.44
C GLU A 47 8.77 17.39 -1.34
N GLN A 48 9.91 17.16 -2.00
CA GLN A 48 10.13 15.95 -2.80
C GLN A 48 10.17 14.69 -1.92
N GLU A 49 10.87 14.75 -0.78
CA GLU A 49 10.95 13.64 0.16
C GLU A 49 9.59 13.38 0.84
N LEU A 50 8.83 14.43 1.16
CA LEU A 50 7.46 14.31 1.65
C LEU A 50 6.57 13.53 0.67
N ALA A 51 6.65 13.84 -0.63
CA ALA A 51 5.89 13.12 -1.65
C ALA A 51 6.30 11.64 -1.72
N ALA A 52 7.61 11.36 -1.60
CA ALA A 52 8.13 9.99 -1.60
C ALA A 52 7.71 9.19 -0.35
N VAL A 53 7.80 9.79 0.83
CA VAL A 53 7.37 9.21 2.11
C VAL A 53 5.87 8.92 2.08
N ARG A 54 5.07 9.87 1.60
CA ARG A 54 3.61 9.69 1.49
C ARG A 54 3.25 8.51 0.59
N LYS A 55 3.87 8.42 -0.58
CA LYS A 55 3.67 7.27 -1.48
C LYS A 55 4.05 5.95 -0.82
N ALA A 56 5.18 5.91 -0.11
CA ALA A 56 5.63 4.71 0.60
C ALA A 56 4.69 4.31 1.74
N LEU A 57 4.09 5.29 2.43
CA LEU A 57 3.09 5.07 3.46
C LEU A 57 1.81 4.48 2.88
N ASP A 58 1.29 5.04 1.78
CA ASP A 58 0.09 4.55 1.10
C ASP A 58 0.27 3.08 0.64
N GLU A 59 1.44 2.74 0.07
CA GLU A 59 1.79 1.37 -0.30
C GLU A 59 1.91 0.42 0.91
N MET A 60 2.31 0.93 2.08
CA MET A 60 2.37 0.15 3.31
C MET A 60 0.97 -0.08 3.88
N GLU A 61 0.12 0.95 3.86
CA GLU A 61 -1.28 0.87 4.32
C GLU A 61 -2.04 -0.20 3.53
N VAL A 62 -1.97 -0.18 2.19
CA VAL A 62 -2.60 -1.21 1.34
C VAL A 62 -2.15 -2.62 1.71
N ARG A 63 -0.86 -2.82 2.03
CA ARG A 63 -0.37 -4.12 2.49
C ARG A 63 -0.92 -4.50 3.87
N THR A 64 -1.05 -3.55 4.79
CA THR A 64 -1.62 -3.84 6.11
C THR A 64 -3.10 -4.20 6.05
N LEU A 65 -3.84 -3.67 5.06
CA LEU A 65 -5.21 -4.07 4.77
C LEU A 65 -5.32 -5.53 4.26
N LEU A 66 -4.27 -6.03 3.60
CA LEU A 66 -4.18 -7.38 3.04
C LEU A 66 -3.40 -8.35 3.95
N SER A 67 -3.70 -8.34 5.25
CA SER A 67 -3.00 -9.14 6.29
C SER A 67 -3.79 -10.35 6.81
N GLY A 68 -4.88 -10.72 6.13
CA GLY A 68 -5.66 -11.92 6.43
C GLY A 68 -4.92 -13.23 6.16
N GLU A 69 -5.37 -14.33 6.79
CA GLU A 69 -4.73 -15.66 6.69
C GLU A 69 -4.57 -16.15 5.23
N TYR A 70 -5.47 -15.73 4.35
CA TYR A 70 -5.55 -16.20 2.96
C TYR A 70 -5.20 -15.13 1.93
N ASP A 71 -4.84 -13.91 2.33
CA ASP A 71 -4.60 -12.80 1.39
C ASP A 71 -3.38 -13.03 0.51
N SER A 72 -2.43 -13.88 0.96
CA SER A 72 -1.28 -14.29 0.15
C SER A 72 -1.60 -15.37 -0.88
N ARG A 73 -2.84 -15.86 -0.96
CA ARG A 73 -3.24 -16.95 -1.87
C ARG A 73 -3.97 -16.37 -3.08
N GLU A 74 -3.94 -17.12 -4.18
CA GLU A 74 -4.77 -16.80 -5.35
C GLU A 74 -6.26 -16.87 -4.98
N ALA A 75 -7.01 -15.84 -5.38
CA ALA A 75 -8.45 -15.79 -5.16
C ALA A 75 -9.18 -16.55 -6.28
N VAL A 76 -10.16 -17.38 -5.90
CA VAL A 76 -11.11 -17.99 -6.83
C VAL A 76 -12.42 -17.23 -6.75
N VAL A 77 -12.78 -16.53 -7.84
CA VAL A 77 -14.02 -15.74 -7.92
C VAL A 77 -15.07 -16.54 -8.70
N THR A 78 -16.24 -16.74 -8.09
CA THR A 78 -17.40 -17.37 -8.75
C THR A 78 -18.53 -16.36 -8.85
N ILE A 79 -18.96 -16.04 -10.07
CA ILE A 79 -20.08 -15.13 -10.33
C ILE A 79 -21.28 -15.97 -10.77
N ARG A 80 -22.42 -15.83 -10.10
CA ARG A 80 -23.67 -16.55 -10.42
C ARG A 80 -24.80 -15.56 -10.62
N ALA A 81 -25.52 -15.69 -11.73
CA ALA A 81 -26.80 -15.03 -11.91
C ALA A 81 -27.87 -15.84 -11.17
N GLU A 82 -28.54 -15.22 -10.19
CA GLU A 82 -29.59 -15.86 -9.42
C GLU A 82 -30.97 -15.51 -9.99
N ALA A 83 -31.81 -14.82 -9.22
CA ALA A 83 -33.11 -14.37 -9.68
C ALA A 83 -32.99 -13.14 -10.61
N GLY A 84 -33.85 -13.06 -11.62
CA GLY A 84 -33.90 -11.94 -12.57
C GLY A 84 -33.74 -12.31 -14.04
N GLY A 85 -33.57 -13.60 -14.35
CA GLY A 85 -33.62 -14.11 -15.72
C GLY A 85 -32.50 -13.54 -16.61
N VAL A 86 -32.88 -13.01 -17.76
CA VAL A 86 -31.93 -12.50 -18.77
C VAL A 86 -31.16 -11.29 -18.25
N ASP A 87 -31.83 -10.32 -17.62
CA ASP A 87 -31.18 -9.10 -17.12
C ASP A 87 -30.13 -9.41 -16.03
N ALA A 88 -30.41 -10.40 -15.17
CA ALA A 88 -29.45 -10.87 -14.17
C ALA A 88 -28.24 -11.56 -14.81
N SER A 89 -28.48 -12.34 -15.88
CA SER A 89 -27.42 -12.98 -16.66
C SER A 89 -26.52 -11.94 -17.34
N ASP A 90 -27.11 -10.92 -17.96
CA ASP A 90 -26.37 -9.84 -18.62
C ASP A 90 -25.55 -9.00 -17.62
N PHE A 91 -26.07 -8.80 -16.41
CA PHE A 91 -25.32 -8.16 -15.33
C PHE A 91 -24.15 -9.02 -14.82
N ALA A 92 -24.37 -10.32 -14.61
CA ALA A 92 -23.32 -11.25 -14.23
C ALA A 92 -22.19 -11.29 -15.28
N GLU A 93 -22.53 -11.29 -16.57
CA GLU A 93 -21.56 -11.22 -17.67
C GLU A 93 -20.78 -9.88 -17.67
N ARG A 94 -21.46 -8.76 -17.38
CA ARG A 94 -20.78 -7.46 -17.21
C ARG A 94 -19.78 -7.48 -16.07
N LEU A 95 -20.13 -8.05 -14.91
CA LEU A 95 -19.21 -8.19 -13.79
C LEU A 95 -18.02 -9.10 -14.14
N GLN A 96 -18.27 -10.24 -14.80
CA GLN A 96 -17.20 -11.13 -15.23
C GLN A 96 -16.21 -10.41 -16.15
N ARG A 97 -16.69 -9.65 -17.14
CA ARG A 97 -15.82 -8.85 -18.02
C ARG A 97 -15.04 -7.77 -17.27
N MET A 98 -15.59 -7.21 -16.18
CA MET A 98 -14.90 -6.24 -15.34
C MET A 98 -13.70 -6.85 -14.61
N TYR A 99 -13.84 -8.07 -14.08
CA TYR A 99 -12.77 -8.76 -13.35
C TYR A 99 -11.71 -9.44 -14.25
N LEU A 100 -11.95 -9.53 -15.56
CA LEU A 100 -11.01 -10.10 -16.53
C LEU A 100 -10.14 -9.06 -17.26
N ARG A 101 -10.40 -7.76 -17.04
CA ARG A 101 -9.61 -6.65 -17.61
C ARG A 101 -8.58 -6.17 -16.60
#